data_AF-A0AAD0JG64-F1
#
_entry.id   AF-A0AAD0JG64-F1
#
_cell.length_a   1.000
_cell.length_b   1.000
_cell.length_c   1.000
_cell.angle_alpha   90.00
_cell.angle_beta   90.00
_cell.angle_gamma   90.00
#
_symmetry.space_group_name_H-M   'P 1'
#
loop_
_entity.id
_entity.type
_entity.pdbx_description
1 polymer ?
#
loop_
_entity_poly.entity_id
_entity_poly.type
_entity_poly.pdbx_seq_one_letter_code
_entity_poly.pdbx_strand_id
1 'polypeptide(L)'
;MRADIDAGAGPLFFSAQYRWYDGFDAVHHAYAGWQFNEDTDLRAGIQQVPFGLLPTASQSFWFGSGYYLGIEDDYDPGLVLQHRSGHHLWHVGWFAGDEYGDAARYDRYSFDVARTPELPYRERDRVNLRYEHDRDWHGGTLLLGASAFSGSVQNVETRRHHDHHGMAVHAQWARDGWTTQLQWARYHYGVPGATIALSAFQAPFQIARKADVPSVNVAYSFGAQRWLDDITCYNNVSMTRPLQRQPGMRSSWQNVTGCSLGKGMMLTYIDWIAGKNMWFAGGDGIGLDPQGPSRWHSRLNLNIGFYF
;
A
#
# COMPACT_ATOMS: atom_id res chain seq x y z
N MET A 1 3.77 -19.14 -1.31
CA MET A 1 5.08 -19.27 -2.02
C MET A 1 5.23 -18.08 -2.96
N ARG A 2 6.46 -17.62 -3.23
CA ARG A 2 6.71 -16.63 -4.27
C ARG A 2 7.94 -17.02 -5.09
N ALA A 3 7.99 -16.59 -6.35
CA ALA A 3 9.13 -16.72 -7.23
C ALA A 3 9.46 -15.36 -7.83
N ASP A 4 10.74 -15.03 -7.84
CA ASP A 4 11.30 -13.73 -8.18
C ASP A 4 12.31 -13.91 -9.32
N ILE A 5 12.29 -13.02 -10.31
CA ILE A 5 13.28 -12.95 -11.39
C ILE A 5 13.68 -11.49 -11.58
N ASP A 6 14.97 -11.22 -11.42
CA ASP A 6 15.60 -9.97 -11.80
C ASP A 6 16.67 -10.22 -12.85
N ALA A 7 16.68 -9.42 -13.92
CA ALA A 7 17.63 -9.54 -15.01
C ALA A 7 17.97 -8.17 -15.60
N GLY A 8 19.15 -8.03 -16.22
CA GLY A 8 19.54 -6.81 -16.90
C GLY A 8 20.64 -7.03 -17.93
N ALA A 9 20.63 -6.21 -18.98
CA ALA A 9 21.62 -6.19 -20.05
C ALA A 9 21.76 -4.77 -20.63
N GLY A 10 22.91 -4.14 -20.40
CA GLY A 10 23.13 -2.74 -20.79
C GLY A 10 22.11 -1.81 -20.12
N PRO A 11 21.40 -0.93 -20.86
CA PRO A 11 20.40 -0.04 -20.29
C PRO A 11 19.07 -0.75 -19.94
N LEU A 12 18.88 -1.99 -20.39
CA LEU A 12 17.65 -2.73 -20.14
C LEU A 12 17.72 -3.47 -18.80
N PHE A 13 16.64 -3.41 -18.02
CA PHE A 13 16.44 -4.23 -16.84
C PHE A 13 15.01 -4.78 -16.79
N PHE A 14 14.81 -5.83 -16.02
CA PHE A 14 13.53 -6.52 -15.88
C PHE A 14 13.40 -7.04 -14.46
N SER A 15 12.18 -6.99 -13.92
CA SER A 15 11.84 -7.56 -12.62
C SER A 15 10.44 -8.16 -12.69
N ALA A 16 10.28 -9.38 -12.19
CA ALA A 16 8.99 -10.02 -12.04
C ALA A 16 8.93 -10.86 -10.77
N GLN A 17 7.77 -10.82 -10.12
CA GLN A 17 7.44 -11.65 -8.97
C GLN A 17 6.04 -12.23 -9.14
N TYR A 18 5.94 -13.54 -8.98
CA TYR A 18 4.67 -14.28 -8.96
C TYR A 18 4.46 -14.93 -7.61
N ARG A 19 3.22 -14.95 -7.12
CA ARG A 19 2.86 -15.46 -5.80
C ARG A 19 1.77 -16.53 -5.90
N TRP A 20 1.94 -17.59 -5.11
CA TRP A 20 0.95 -18.64 -4.90
C TRP A 20 0.48 -18.61 -3.45
N TYR A 21 -0.82 -18.52 -3.26
CA TYR A 21 -1.52 -18.56 -1.99
C TYR A 21 -2.32 -19.85 -1.87
N ASP A 22 -2.91 -20.08 -0.69
CA ASP A 22 -3.91 -21.13 -0.55
C ASP A 22 -5.19 -20.67 -1.28
N GLY A 23 -5.60 -21.41 -2.31
CA GLY A 23 -6.82 -21.14 -3.08
C GLY A 23 -6.68 -20.23 -4.30
N PHE A 24 -5.57 -19.49 -4.47
CA PHE A 24 -5.34 -18.66 -5.68
C PHE A 24 -3.86 -18.31 -5.91
N ASP A 25 -3.58 -17.71 -7.06
CA ASP A 25 -2.28 -17.20 -7.43
C ASP A 25 -2.40 -15.83 -8.10
N ALA A 26 -1.35 -15.01 -7.98
CA ALA A 26 -1.37 -13.64 -8.46
C ALA A 26 0.01 -13.16 -8.89
N VAL A 27 0.03 -12.26 -9.87
CA VAL A 27 1.21 -11.43 -10.16
C VAL A 27 1.35 -10.41 -9.04
N HIS A 28 2.57 -10.20 -8.58
CA HIS A 28 2.89 -9.12 -7.65
C HIS A 28 3.46 -7.93 -8.41
N HIS A 29 4.47 -8.15 -9.24
CA HIS A 29 4.92 -7.18 -10.23
C HIS A 29 5.49 -7.91 -11.44
N ALA A 30 5.52 -7.24 -12.58
CA ALA A 30 6.18 -7.70 -13.81
C ALA A 30 6.39 -6.50 -14.74
N TYR A 31 7.61 -5.98 -14.81
CA TYR A 31 7.94 -4.83 -15.65
C TYR A 31 9.30 -4.97 -16.33
N ALA A 32 9.43 -4.30 -17.47
CA ALA A 32 10.71 -4.01 -18.10
C ALA A 32 11.05 -2.53 -17.93
N GLY A 33 12.33 -2.23 -17.72
CA GLY A 33 12.84 -0.89 -17.54
C GLY A 33 13.97 -0.54 -18.50
N TRP A 34 14.10 0.75 -18.76
CA TRP A 34 15.18 1.34 -19.54
C TRP A 34 15.86 2.44 -18.72
N GLN A 35 17.14 2.25 -18.42
CA GLN A 35 18.01 3.23 -17.78
C GLN A 35 18.54 4.21 -18.85
N PHE A 36 18.10 5.46 -18.81
CA PHE A 36 18.58 6.49 -19.75
C PHE A 36 19.97 7.01 -19.37
N ASN A 37 20.23 7.12 -18.07
CA ASN A 37 21.49 7.53 -17.46
C ASN A 37 21.48 7.14 -15.97
N GLU A 38 22.49 7.49 -15.17
CA GLU A 38 22.58 7.12 -13.75
C GLU A 38 21.42 7.64 -12.88
N ASP A 39 20.71 8.67 -13.35
CA ASP A 39 19.70 9.42 -12.59
C ASP A 39 18.26 9.16 -13.05
N THR A 40 18.05 8.58 -14.23
CA THR A 40 16.72 8.48 -14.86
C THR A 40 16.46 7.11 -15.46
N ASP A 41 15.34 6.50 -15.05
CA ASP A 41 14.80 5.27 -15.63
C ASP A 41 13.32 5.39 -15.98
N LEU A 42 12.90 4.68 -17.02
CA LEU A 42 11.49 4.45 -17.36
C LEU A 42 11.19 2.97 -17.18
N ARG A 43 10.07 2.67 -16.52
CA ARG A 43 9.56 1.31 -16.34
C ARG A 43 8.18 1.16 -16.96
N ALA A 44 7.95 0.04 -17.62
CA ALA A 44 6.72 -0.32 -18.30
C ALA A 44 6.29 -1.73 -17.90
N GLY A 45 5.06 -1.87 -17.39
CA GLY A 45 4.50 -3.13 -16.94
C GLY A 45 3.68 -2.98 -15.66
N ILE A 46 3.42 -4.10 -15.00
CA ILE A 46 2.75 -4.18 -13.70
C ILE A 46 3.78 -3.82 -12.62
N GLN A 47 3.58 -2.70 -11.93
CA GLN A 47 4.59 -2.14 -11.05
C GLN A 47 3.97 -1.29 -9.95
N GLN A 48 4.74 -1.07 -8.88
CA GLN A 48 4.25 -0.31 -7.75
C GLN A 48 3.81 1.09 -8.16
N VAL A 49 2.60 1.47 -7.77
CA VAL A 49 2.06 2.82 -7.95
C VAL A 49 2.77 3.76 -6.98
N PRO A 50 3.50 4.79 -7.45
CA PRO A 50 4.28 5.65 -6.59
C PRO A 50 3.37 6.63 -5.83
N PHE A 51 2.99 6.28 -4.61
CA PHE A 51 2.15 7.11 -3.74
C PHE A 51 2.56 6.99 -2.26
N GLY A 52 2.73 8.13 -1.58
CA GLY A 52 3.10 8.15 -0.17
C GLY A 52 4.53 7.69 0.10
N LEU A 53 4.77 7.11 1.28
CA LEU A 53 6.02 6.44 1.65
C LEU A 53 6.22 5.18 0.83
N LEU A 54 7.42 5.04 0.27
CA LEU A 54 7.82 3.85 -0.49
C LEU A 54 8.99 3.14 0.21
N PRO A 55 9.10 1.80 0.10
CA PRO A 55 8.13 0.92 -0.58
C PRO A 55 6.85 0.70 0.24
N THR A 56 6.87 0.95 1.55
CA THR A 56 5.72 0.74 2.44
C THR A 56 5.64 1.84 3.50
N ALA A 57 4.43 2.09 4.00
CA ALA A 57 4.16 3.03 5.09
C ALA A 57 3.95 2.27 6.41
N SER A 58 4.76 1.25 6.66
CA SER A 58 4.67 0.32 7.81
C SER A 58 5.91 -0.57 7.91
N GLN A 59 6.06 -1.28 9.03
CA GLN A 59 7.21 -2.18 9.32
C GLN A 59 6.76 -3.60 9.67
N SER A 60 5.45 -3.86 9.66
CA SER A 60 4.82 -5.11 10.09
C SER A 60 4.31 -5.91 8.89
N PHE A 61 4.03 -7.20 9.11
CA PHE A 61 3.45 -8.06 8.08
C PHE A 61 2.02 -7.62 7.67
N TRP A 62 1.29 -6.99 8.60
CA TRP A 62 -0.09 -6.54 8.38
C TRP A 62 -0.20 -5.15 7.77
N PHE A 63 0.91 -4.45 7.55
CA PHE A 63 0.92 -3.08 7.05
C PHE A 63 0.08 -2.10 7.90
N GLY A 64 -0.19 -0.91 7.35
CA GLY A 64 -1.22 0.02 7.84
C GLY A 64 -2.53 -0.10 7.08
N SER A 65 -3.54 0.69 7.47
CA SER A 65 -4.83 0.74 6.78
C SER A 65 -4.73 1.20 5.33
N GLY A 66 -3.66 1.95 4.96
CA GLY A 66 -3.44 2.42 3.59
C GLY A 66 -3.29 1.28 2.59
N TYR A 67 -2.67 0.17 3.00
CA TYR A 67 -2.51 -1.04 2.19
C TYR A 67 -3.86 -1.60 1.73
N TYR A 68 -4.79 -1.75 2.68
CA TYR A 68 -6.14 -2.22 2.40
C TYR A 68 -7.04 -1.21 1.66
N LEU A 69 -6.54 0.00 1.44
CA LEU A 69 -7.26 1.06 0.74
C LEU A 69 -6.72 1.29 -0.68
N GLY A 70 -5.78 0.47 -1.16
CA GLY A 70 -5.19 0.61 -2.50
C GLY A 70 -4.30 1.85 -2.65
N ILE A 71 -3.73 2.35 -1.55
CA ILE A 71 -2.89 3.57 -1.54
C ILE A 71 -1.52 3.34 -0.87
N GLU A 72 -1.14 2.08 -0.68
CA GLU A 72 0.16 1.62 -0.19
C GLU A 72 0.36 0.21 -0.75
N ASP A 73 1.56 -0.11 -1.23
CA ASP A 73 1.91 -1.44 -1.78
C ASP A 73 0.93 -1.98 -2.86
N ASP A 74 0.54 -1.10 -3.77
CA ASP A 74 -0.42 -1.30 -4.87
C ASP A 74 0.31 -1.36 -6.23
N TYR A 75 -0.06 -2.25 -7.15
CA TYR A 75 0.80 -2.65 -8.29
C TYR A 75 0.15 -2.61 -9.68
N ASP A 76 -0.24 -1.46 -10.18
CA ASP A 76 -0.93 -1.39 -11.48
C ASP A 76 -0.06 -1.51 -12.76
N PRO A 77 -0.66 -1.90 -13.91
CA PRO A 77 -0.08 -1.81 -15.25
C PRO A 77 0.03 -0.35 -15.69
N GLY A 78 1.27 0.07 -15.95
CA GLY A 78 1.53 1.45 -16.32
C GLY A 78 2.94 1.74 -16.83
N LEU A 79 3.20 3.03 -16.95
CA LEU A 79 4.50 3.63 -17.25
C LEU A 79 4.90 4.50 -16.07
N VAL A 80 6.12 4.36 -15.56
CA VAL A 80 6.67 5.22 -14.50
C VAL A 80 8.04 5.71 -14.93
N LEU A 81 8.18 7.03 -15.01
CA LEU A 81 9.46 7.71 -15.12
C LEU A 81 9.93 8.07 -13.71
N GLN A 82 11.11 7.61 -13.34
CA GLN A 82 11.79 8.02 -12.13
C GLN A 82 12.98 8.91 -12.49
N HIS A 83 13.17 10.00 -11.76
CA HIS A 83 14.31 10.89 -11.93
C HIS A 83 14.86 11.33 -10.57
N ARG A 84 16.16 11.14 -10.35
CA ARG A 84 16.89 11.66 -9.21
C ARG A 84 17.74 12.85 -9.64
N SER A 85 17.75 13.91 -8.85
CA SER A 85 18.63 15.07 -9.05
C SER A 85 19.16 15.52 -7.69
N GLY A 86 20.39 15.11 -7.37
CA GLY A 86 20.94 15.27 -6.02
C GLY A 86 20.02 14.65 -4.97
N HIS A 87 19.55 15.49 -4.05
CA HIS A 87 18.65 15.12 -2.95
C HIS A 87 17.16 15.09 -3.32
N HIS A 88 16.82 15.11 -4.60
CA HIS A 88 15.44 15.19 -5.09
C HIS A 88 15.10 13.92 -5.86
N LEU A 89 14.05 13.21 -5.46
CA LEU A 89 13.53 12.04 -6.15
C LEU A 89 12.12 12.31 -6.66
N TRP A 90 11.91 12.10 -7.95
CA TRP A 90 10.62 12.30 -8.61
C TRP A 90 10.14 10.99 -9.24
N HIS A 91 8.83 10.76 -9.16
CA HIS A 91 8.14 9.75 -9.95
C HIS A 91 6.98 10.40 -10.68
N VAL A 92 6.89 10.16 -11.99
CA VAL A 92 5.73 10.49 -12.82
C VAL A 92 5.20 9.21 -13.41
N GLY A 93 3.97 8.84 -13.06
CA GLY A 93 3.34 7.59 -13.45
C GLY A 93 2.06 7.80 -14.23
N TRP A 94 1.79 6.93 -15.19
CA TRP A 94 0.48 6.71 -15.79
C TRP A 94 0.12 5.23 -15.67
N PHE A 95 -1.10 4.94 -15.23
CA PHE A 95 -1.60 3.57 -15.03
C PHE A 95 -2.94 3.42 -15.71
N ALA A 96 -3.21 2.24 -16.27
CA ALA A 96 -4.41 1.98 -17.09
C ALA A 96 -5.65 1.57 -16.27
N GLY A 97 -5.44 1.11 -15.03
CA GLY A 97 -6.41 0.46 -14.15
C GLY A 97 -5.74 -0.72 -13.43
N ASP A 98 -6.54 -1.60 -12.84
CA ASP A 98 -6.08 -2.78 -12.09
C ASP A 98 -5.29 -3.80 -12.94
N GLU A 99 -4.53 -4.69 -12.30
CA GLU A 99 -3.55 -5.59 -12.95
C GLU A 99 -4.13 -6.58 -13.94
N TYR A 100 -5.40 -6.91 -13.77
CA TYR A 100 -6.09 -7.88 -14.60
C TYR A 100 -7.10 -7.22 -15.54
N GLY A 101 -7.37 -5.93 -15.39
CA GLY A 101 -8.40 -5.19 -16.12
C GLY A 101 -9.81 -5.73 -15.91
N ASP A 102 -10.02 -6.50 -14.84
CA ASP A 102 -11.28 -7.18 -14.52
C ASP A 102 -11.61 -7.03 -13.03
N ALA A 103 -12.42 -6.02 -12.72
CA ALA A 103 -12.89 -5.77 -11.36
C ALA A 103 -13.78 -6.87 -10.77
N ALA A 104 -14.23 -7.87 -11.55
CA ALA A 104 -14.89 -9.06 -11.02
C ALA A 104 -13.91 -10.13 -10.50
N ARG A 105 -12.61 -9.99 -10.79
CA ARG A 105 -11.55 -10.85 -10.29
C ARG A 105 -11.13 -10.41 -8.89
N TYR A 106 -11.35 -11.27 -7.89
CA TYR A 106 -11.02 -10.97 -6.50
C TYR A 106 -9.70 -11.62 -6.03
N ASP A 107 -9.24 -12.63 -6.76
CA ASP A 107 -7.97 -13.35 -6.57
C ASP A 107 -6.78 -12.53 -7.08
N ARG A 108 -6.45 -11.47 -6.35
CA ARG A 108 -5.35 -10.54 -6.65
C ARG A 108 -4.58 -10.15 -5.40
N TYR A 109 -3.38 -9.61 -5.60
CA TYR A 109 -2.51 -9.11 -4.54
C TYR A 109 -2.85 -7.69 -4.09
N SER A 110 -2.92 -6.76 -5.05
CA SER A 110 -3.25 -5.35 -4.83
C SER A 110 -4.72 -5.17 -4.47
N PHE A 111 -4.99 -4.09 -3.73
CA PHE A 111 -6.33 -3.77 -3.25
C PHE A 111 -7.01 -2.75 -4.17
N ASP A 112 -7.56 -3.22 -5.28
CA ASP A 112 -8.24 -2.34 -6.24
C ASP A 112 -9.76 -2.34 -6.11
N VAL A 113 -10.37 -1.42 -6.85
CA VAL A 113 -11.82 -1.34 -7.03
C VAL A 113 -12.39 -2.68 -7.50
N ALA A 114 -13.42 -3.15 -6.79
CA ALA A 114 -14.12 -4.40 -7.07
C ALA A 114 -15.53 -4.13 -7.60
N ARG A 115 -15.96 -4.96 -8.55
CA ARG A 115 -17.31 -4.99 -9.05
C ARG A 115 -18.14 -5.96 -8.22
N THR A 116 -19.16 -5.45 -7.54
CA THR A 116 -20.20 -6.26 -6.87
C THR A 116 -21.56 -6.02 -7.52
N PRO A 117 -22.60 -6.83 -7.23
CA PRO A 117 -23.95 -6.57 -7.76
C PRO A 117 -24.49 -5.18 -7.41
N GLU A 118 -24.14 -4.65 -6.22
CA GLU A 118 -24.60 -3.33 -5.75
C GLU A 118 -23.64 -2.18 -6.12
N LEU A 119 -22.36 -2.48 -6.34
CA LEU A 119 -21.32 -1.49 -6.65
C LEU A 119 -20.58 -1.89 -7.94
N PRO A 120 -21.13 -1.56 -9.13
CA PRO A 120 -20.63 -2.05 -10.40
C PRO A 120 -19.50 -1.14 -10.97
N TYR A 121 -18.42 -0.96 -10.21
CA TYR A 121 -17.31 -0.08 -10.61
C TYR A 121 -16.04 -0.86 -10.95
N ARG A 122 -15.18 -0.25 -11.76
CA ARG A 122 -13.79 -0.69 -12.01
C ARG A 122 -12.84 0.50 -12.06
N GLU A 123 -11.58 0.28 -11.72
CA GLU A 123 -10.53 1.30 -11.83
C GLU A 123 -10.18 1.55 -13.29
N ARG A 124 -9.81 2.79 -13.57
CA ARG A 124 -9.42 3.30 -14.89
C ARG A 124 -8.25 4.26 -14.77
N ASP A 125 -7.87 4.80 -15.91
CA ASP A 125 -6.67 5.58 -16.12
C ASP A 125 -6.40 6.59 -15.00
N ARG A 126 -5.16 6.56 -14.50
CA ARG A 126 -4.70 7.35 -13.36
C ARG A 126 -3.29 7.89 -13.64
N VAL A 127 -3.10 9.19 -13.44
CA VAL A 127 -1.78 9.84 -13.46
C VAL A 127 -1.34 10.08 -12.03
N ASN A 128 -0.11 9.70 -11.71
CA ASN A 128 0.52 9.84 -10.39
C ASN A 128 1.73 10.77 -10.48
N LEU A 129 1.88 11.63 -9.48
CA LEU A 129 3.09 12.41 -9.23
C LEU A 129 3.52 12.16 -7.79
N ARG A 130 4.77 11.79 -7.58
CA ARG A 130 5.39 11.70 -6.27
C ARG A 130 6.72 12.44 -6.28
N TYR A 131 6.99 13.12 -5.17
CA TYR A 131 8.23 13.81 -4.89
C TYR A 131 8.71 13.48 -3.49
N GLU A 132 10.01 13.29 -3.34
CA GLU A 132 10.70 13.11 -2.06
C GLU A 132 12.02 13.87 -2.05
N HIS A 133 12.35 14.44 -0.89
CA HIS A 133 13.59 15.11 -0.61
C HIS A 133 14.28 14.47 0.59
N ASP A 134 15.52 14.03 0.41
CA ASP A 134 16.36 13.57 1.51
C ASP A 134 17.26 14.69 2.04
N ARG A 135 17.45 14.77 3.36
CA ARG A 135 18.40 15.69 3.98
C ARG A 135 18.88 15.16 5.33
N ASP A 136 20.05 15.61 5.75
CA ASP A 136 20.52 15.38 7.12
C ASP A 136 19.73 16.23 8.12
N TRP A 137 19.27 15.61 9.21
CA TRP A 137 18.55 16.29 10.28
C TRP A 137 18.77 15.59 11.63
N HIS A 138 19.27 16.36 12.61
CA HIS A 138 19.63 15.87 13.95
C HIS A 138 20.44 14.57 13.96
N GLY A 139 21.46 14.48 13.09
CA GLY A 139 22.34 13.32 13.00
C GLY A 139 21.71 12.06 12.41
N GLY A 140 20.54 12.19 11.79
CA GLY A 140 19.88 11.13 11.01
C GLY A 140 19.50 11.63 9.63
N THR A 141 18.97 10.73 8.81
CA THR A 141 18.43 11.04 7.48
C THR A 141 16.94 11.31 7.61
N LEU A 142 16.49 12.48 7.15
CA LEU A 142 15.08 12.85 7.05
C LEU A 142 14.67 12.86 5.57
N LEU A 143 13.67 12.04 5.24
CA LEU A 143 12.95 12.07 3.98
C LEU A 143 11.67 12.87 4.18
N LEU A 144 11.38 13.81 3.29
CA LEU A 144 10.13 14.57 3.25
C LEU A 144 9.55 14.46 1.85
N GLY A 145 8.26 14.13 1.73
CA GLY A 145 7.67 13.96 0.43
C GLY A 145 6.19 14.23 0.36
N ALA A 146 5.71 14.30 -0.87
CA ALA A 146 4.32 14.49 -1.21
C ALA A 146 3.97 13.66 -2.45
N SER A 147 2.70 13.29 -2.55
CA SER A 147 2.18 12.56 -3.70
C SER A 147 0.78 13.05 -4.04
N ALA A 148 0.41 12.98 -5.31
CA ALA A 148 -0.95 13.20 -5.76
C ALA A 148 -1.24 12.33 -6.98
N PHE A 149 -2.49 11.93 -7.11
CA PHE A 149 -2.97 11.29 -8.31
C PHE A 149 -4.33 11.81 -8.73
N SER A 150 -4.58 11.72 -10.03
CA SER A 150 -5.86 12.01 -10.64
C SER A 150 -6.17 10.98 -11.70
N GLY A 151 -7.36 10.40 -11.63
CA GLY A 151 -7.83 9.38 -12.54
C GLY A 151 -9.34 9.23 -12.49
N SER A 152 -9.83 8.07 -12.91
CA SER A 152 -11.26 7.78 -12.91
C SER A 152 -11.57 6.35 -12.48
N VAL A 153 -12.82 6.15 -12.03
CA VAL A 153 -13.45 4.84 -11.94
C VAL A 153 -14.64 4.82 -12.90
N GLN A 154 -14.89 3.68 -13.52
CA GLN A 154 -15.97 3.52 -14.49
C GLN A 154 -17.06 2.61 -13.94
N ASN A 155 -18.32 3.04 -14.05
CA ASN A 155 -19.46 2.15 -13.88
C ASN A 155 -19.54 1.20 -15.09
N VAL A 156 -19.42 -0.10 -14.86
CA VAL A 156 -19.29 -1.09 -15.95
C VAL A 156 -20.59 -1.30 -16.74
N GLU A 157 -21.74 -0.98 -16.15
CA GLU A 157 -23.07 -1.13 -16.76
C GLU A 157 -23.42 0.08 -17.62
N THR A 158 -23.24 1.29 -17.06
CA THR A 158 -23.59 2.55 -17.74
C THR A 158 -22.44 3.14 -18.56
N ARG A 159 -21.22 2.60 -18.43
CA ARG A 159 -19.96 3.11 -19.00
C ARG A 159 -19.55 4.51 -18.54
N ARG A 160 -20.29 5.11 -17.61
CA ARG A 160 -20.00 6.45 -17.08
C ARG A 160 -18.73 6.44 -16.23
N HIS A 161 -17.88 7.44 -16.43
CA HIS A 161 -16.70 7.69 -15.61
C HIS A 161 -17.03 8.63 -14.46
N HIS A 162 -16.38 8.39 -13.33
CA HIS A 162 -16.44 9.18 -12.11
C HIS A 162 -15.02 9.47 -11.65
N ASP A 163 -14.79 10.65 -11.11
CA ASP A 163 -13.45 11.07 -10.73
C ASP A 163 -12.88 10.21 -9.59
N HIS A 164 -11.57 9.96 -9.63
CA HIS A 164 -10.83 9.32 -8.55
C HIS A 164 -9.53 10.08 -8.30
N HIS A 165 -9.38 10.63 -7.10
CA HIS A 165 -8.22 11.44 -6.74
C HIS A 165 -7.65 11.03 -5.40
N GLY A 166 -6.35 11.25 -5.24
CA GLY A 166 -5.68 11.08 -3.96
C GLY A 166 -4.53 12.06 -3.80
N MET A 167 -4.16 12.30 -2.54
CA MET A 167 -2.98 13.07 -2.18
C MET A 167 -2.40 12.56 -0.87
N ALA A 168 -1.10 12.70 -0.70
CA ALA A 168 -0.40 12.37 0.53
C ALA A 168 0.74 13.36 0.81
N VAL A 169 1.04 13.54 2.09
CA VAL A 169 2.31 14.09 2.56
C VAL A 169 2.92 13.12 3.56
N HIS A 170 4.23 13.00 3.55
CA HIS A 170 4.92 12.05 4.42
C HIS A 170 6.29 12.56 4.88
N ALA A 171 6.74 11.98 5.99
CA ALA A 171 8.07 12.14 6.53
C ALA A 171 8.59 10.80 7.04
N GLN A 172 9.88 10.53 6.83
CA GLN A 172 10.59 9.42 7.46
C GLN A 172 11.89 9.93 8.04
N TRP A 173 12.15 9.66 9.31
CA TRP A 173 13.43 9.93 9.94
C TRP A 173 14.07 8.64 10.42
N ALA A 174 15.34 8.44 10.08
CA ALA A 174 16.11 7.28 10.50
C ALA A 174 17.45 7.68 11.13
N ARG A 175 17.78 7.07 12.28
CA ARG A 175 19.04 7.31 13.00
C ARG A 175 19.34 6.20 14.01
N ASP A 176 20.57 5.69 14.04
CA ASP A 176 21.08 4.82 15.11
C ASP A 176 20.13 3.65 15.47
N GLY A 177 19.56 3.00 14.44
CA GLY A 177 18.58 1.92 14.56
C GLY A 177 17.12 2.36 14.67
N TRP A 178 16.83 3.63 15.00
CA TRP A 178 15.48 4.17 15.00
C TRP A 178 15.00 4.49 13.59
N THR A 179 13.73 4.18 13.32
CA THR A 179 12.98 4.66 12.16
C THR A 179 11.63 5.17 12.63
N THR A 180 11.29 6.41 12.31
CA THR A 180 9.96 7.00 12.53
C THR A 180 9.37 7.42 11.20
N GLN A 181 8.14 7.02 10.94
CA GLN A 181 7.39 7.40 9.74
C GLN A 181 6.09 8.10 10.14
N LEU A 182 5.77 9.18 9.45
CA LEU A 182 4.53 9.92 9.55
C LEU A 182 3.95 10.08 8.15
N GLN A 183 2.67 9.79 7.97
CA GLN A 183 2.00 10.06 6.71
C GLN A 183 0.57 10.52 6.96
N TRP A 184 0.11 11.45 6.13
CA TRP A 184 -1.31 11.72 5.97
C TRP A 184 -1.63 11.55 4.50
N ALA A 185 -2.59 10.67 4.20
CA ALA A 185 -3.15 10.52 2.87
C ALA A 185 -4.64 10.87 2.87
N ARG A 186 -5.16 11.22 1.70
CA ARG A 186 -6.58 11.37 1.42
C ARG A 186 -6.87 10.73 0.08
N TYR A 187 -7.99 10.02 -0.01
CA TYR A 187 -8.55 9.56 -1.28
C TYR A 187 -10.01 10.02 -1.42
N HIS A 188 -10.48 10.12 -2.65
CA HIS A 188 -11.86 10.45 -2.97
C HIS A 188 -12.28 9.75 -4.28
N TYR A 189 -13.36 8.99 -4.21
CA TYR A 189 -14.12 8.50 -5.35
C TYR A 189 -15.39 9.34 -5.55
N GLY A 190 -15.57 9.87 -6.75
CA GLY A 190 -16.71 10.68 -7.23
C GLY A 190 -17.94 9.87 -7.59
N VAL A 191 -18.02 8.61 -7.15
CA VAL A 191 -19.15 7.71 -7.42
C VAL A 191 -20.41 8.12 -6.64
N PRO A 192 -21.61 7.87 -7.19
CA PRO A 192 -22.86 7.96 -6.45
C PRO A 192 -22.87 7.05 -5.21
N GLY A 193 -23.57 7.47 -4.16
CA GLY A 193 -23.67 6.70 -2.92
C GLY A 193 -22.63 7.08 -1.87
N ALA A 194 -22.44 6.19 -0.89
CA ALA A 194 -21.60 6.45 0.29
C ALA A 194 -20.29 5.65 0.28
N THR A 195 -20.28 4.51 -0.42
CA THR A 195 -19.23 3.51 -0.36
C THR A 195 -18.75 3.12 -1.75
N ILE A 196 -17.61 2.46 -1.79
CA ILE A 196 -17.09 1.73 -2.94
C ILE A 196 -16.59 0.37 -2.45
N ALA A 197 -16.55 -0.63 -3.32
CA ALA A 197 -16.01 -1.94 -3.00
C ALA A 197 -14.54 -2.00 -3.45
N LEU A 198 -13.69 -2.55 -2.59
CA LEU A 198 -12.36 -3.00 -2.93
C LEU A 198 -12.30 -4.53 -2.80
N SER A 199 -11.31 -5.17 -3.42
CA SER A 199 -11.02 -6.57 -3.16
C SER A 199 -9.55 -6.90 -3.36
N ALA A 200 -9.09 -7.84 -2.56
CA ALA A 200 -7.88 -8.63 -2.77
C ALA A 200 -8.07 -9.95 -2.00
N PHE A 201 -7.23 -10.95 -2.25
CA PHE A 201 -7.29 -12.22 -1.53
C PHE A 201 -8.69 -12.88 -1.52
N GLN A 202 -9.35 -12.88 -2.69
CA GLN A 202 -10.60 -13.60 -3.01
C GLN A 202 -11.90 -13.05 -2.37
N ALA A 203 -11.85 -11.96 -1.62
CA ALA A 203 -13.04 -11.39 -0.97
C ALA A 203 -13.17 -9.88 -1.21
N PRO A 204 -14.35 -9.40 -1.65
CA PRO A 204 -14.63 -7.97 -1.68
C PRO A 204 -15.10 -7.49 -0.30
N PHE A 205 -14.82 -6.22 -0.01
CA PHE A 205 -15.33 -5.52 1.15
C PHE A 205 -15.60 -4.06 0.78
N GLN A 206 -16.43 -3.39 1.57
CA GLN A 206 -16.75 -1.99 1.32
C GLN A 206 -15.86 -1.07 2.14
N ILE A 207 -15.60 0.09 1.55
CA ILE A 207 -14.94 1.21 2.21
C ILE A 207 -15.76 2.49 2.03
N ALA A 208 -15.56 3.46 2.92
CA ALA A 208 -16.07 4.81 2.66
C ALA A 208 -15.43 5.37 1.38
N ARG A 209 -16.21 6.03 0.51
CA ARG A 209 -15.70 6.55 -0.78
C ARG A 209 -14.77 7.76 -0.64
N LYS A 210 -14.64 8.35 0.55
CA LYS A 210 -13.76 9.49 0.81
C LYS A 210 -13.29 9.50 2.27
N ALA A 211 -11.99 9.43 2.51
CA ALA A 211 -11.44 9.45 3.85
C ALA A 211 -10.06 10.12 3.94
N ASP A 212 -9.74 10.61 5.15
CA ASP A 212 -8.36 10.88 5.57
C ASP A 212 -7.75 9.64 6.21
N VAL A 213 -6.48 9.38 5.91
CA VAL A 213 -5.74 8.21 6.34
C VAL A 213 -4.40 8.63 6.97
N PRO A 214 -4.40 9.11 8.23
CA PRO A 214 -3.15 9.34 8.94
C PRO A 214 -2.52 8.02 9.42
N SER A 215 -1.20 7.93 9.35
CA SER A 215 -0.39 6.86 9.94
C SER A 215 0.84 7.39 10.67
N VAL A 216 1.23 6.67 11.72
CA VAL A 216 2.40 6.92 12.56
C VAL A 216 3.05 5.57 12.86
N ASN A 217 4.32 5.44 12.51
CA ASN A 217 5.09 4.22 12.76
C ASN A 217 6.38 4.56 13.46
N VAL A 218 6.75 3.74 14.45
CA VAL A 218 8.05 3.79 15.10
C VAL A 218 8.63 2.39 15.12
N ALA A 219 9.89 2.26 14.76
CA ALA A 219 10.65 1.03 14.79
C ALA A 219 12.05 1.26 15.36
N TYR A 220 12.59 0.22 15.97
CA TYR A 220 13.97 0.17 16.42
C TYR A 220 14.61 -1.17 16.04
N SER A 221 15.68 -1.11 15.26
CA SER A 221 16.58 -2.24 14.99
C SER A 221 17.62 -2.33 16.09
N PHE A 222 17.68 -3.49 16.73
CA PHE A 222 18.71 -3.84 17.70
C PHE A 222 19.99 -4.37 17.01
N GLY A 223 19.99 -4.51 15.68
CA GLY A 223 21.06 -5.15 14.92
C GLY A 223 21.26 -6.61 15.29
N ALA A 224 22.45 -7.15 14.99
CA ALA A 224 22.79 -8.53 15.29
C ALA A 224 22.74 -8.82 16.80
N GLN A 225 21.99 -9.84 17.19
CA GLN A 225 21.78 -10.24 18.57
C GLN A 225 21.98 -11.75 18.75
N ARG A 226 23.07 -12.13 19.42
CA ARG A 226 23.44 -13.54 19.68
C ARG A 226 23.50 -14.39 18.41
N TRP A 227 22.41 -15.10 18.09
CA TRP A 227 22.29 -16.03 16.96
C TRP A 227 21.33 -15.52 15.87
N LEU A 228 20.75 -14.33 16.06
CA LEU A 228 19.92 -13.61 15.11
C LEU A 228 20.75 -12.52 14.43
N ASP A 229 20.55 -12.35 13.12
CA ASP A 229 21.25 -11.34 12.32
C ASP A 229 20.65 -9.95 12.52
N ASP A 230 19.35 -9.88 12.82
CA ASP A 230 18.66 -8.67 13.23
C ASP A 230 17.43 -8.99 14.09
N ILE A 231 17.11 -8.06 14.99
CA ILE A 231 15.80 -7.95 15.64
C ILE A 231 15.33 -6.52 15.43
N THR A 232 14.18 -6.33 14.80
CA THR A 232 13.56 -5.00 14.67
C THR A 232 12.18 -5.05 15.30
N CYS A 233 11.94 -4.22 16.31
CA CYS A 233 10.64 -4.11 16.96
C CYS A 233 9.95 -2.81 16.59
N TYR A 234 8.63 -2.84 16.46
CA TYR A 234 7.86 -1.72 15.93
C TYR A 234 6.46 -1.61 16.52
N ASN A 235 5.91 -0.40 16.38
CA ASN A 235 4.50 -0.10 16.55
C ASN A 235 4.03 0.70 15.32
N ASN A 236 3.00 0.22 14.64
CA ASN A 236 2.42 0.85 13.45
C ASN A 236 0.96 1.19 13.72
N VAL A 237 0.61 2.47 13.68
CA VAL A 237 -0.75 2.95 13.92
C VAL A 237 -1.26 3.65 12.68
N SER A 238 -2.48 3.30 12.28
CA SER A 238 -3.18 3.96 11.18
C SER A 238 -4.65 4.13 11.52
N MET A 239 -5.25 5.18 10.96
CA MET A 239 -6.67 5.46 11.10
C MET A 239 -7.27 5.74 9.73
N THR A 240 -8.49 5.27 9.49
CA THR A 240 -9.27 5.69 8.32
C THR A 240 -10.43 6.54 8.80
N ARG A 241 -10.50 7.79 8.34
CA ARG A 241 -11.47 8.79 8.80
C ARG A 241 -12.39 9.20 7.64
N PRO A 242 -13.57 8.57 7.51
CA PRO A 242 -14.55 8.98 6.52
C PRO A 242 -14.85 10.48 6.64
N LEU A 243 -14.85 11.18 5.52
CA LEU A 243 -15.20 12.61 5.48
C LEU A 243 -16.70 12.83 5.29
N GLN A 244 -17.44 11.76 4.97
CA GLN A 244 -18.89 11.77 4.88
C GLN A 244 -19.51 11.57 6.27
N ARG A 245 -20.52 12.38 6.58
CA ARG A 245 -21.31 12.25 7.81
C ARG A 245 -22.66 11.61 7.47
N GLN A 246 -22.70 10.28 7.49
CA GLN A 246 -23.91 9.49 7.24
C GLN A 246 -23.99 8.33 8.24
N PRO A 247 -25.20 7.80 8.53
CA PRO A 247 -25.34 6.57 9.31
C PRO A 247 -24.48 5.45 8.72
N GLY A 248 -23.84 4.66 9.58
CA GLY A 248 -22.94 3.59 9.16
C GLY A 248 -21.51 4.04 8.79
N MET A 249 -21.19 5.34 8.82
CA MET A 249 -19.81 5.82 8.64
C MET A 249 -19.13 6.02 9.99
N ARG A 250 -18.02 5.32 10.22
CA ARG A 250 -17.21 5.46 11.45
C ARG A 250 -15.74 5.36 11.13
N SER A 251 -14.92 6.02 11.94
CA SER A 251 -13.49 5.88 11.78
C SER A 251 -13.02 4.48 12.16
N SER A 252 -12.07 3.97 11.39
CA SER A 252 -11.37 2.72 11.64
C SER A 252 -10.03 2.99 12.26
N TRP A 253 -9.59 2.09 13.11
CA TRP A 253 -8.27 2.10 13.72
C TRP A 253 -7.60 0.76 13.50
N GLN A 254 -6.31 0.79 13.22
CA GLN A 254 -5.42 -0.37 13.23
C GLN A 254 -4.14 -0.01 13.96
N ASN A 255 -3.75 -0.88 14.88
CA ASN A 255 -2.50 -0.86 15.59
C ASN A 255 -1.83 -2.22 15.45
N VAL A 256 -0.61 -2.26 14.94
CA VAL A 256 0.20 -3.48 14.85
C VAL A 256 1.44 -3.26 15.70
N THR A 257 1.58 -4.08 16.75
CA THR A 257 2.77 -4.09 17.61
C THR A 257 3.46 -5.43 17.44
N GLY A 258 4.75 -5.42 17.15
CA GLY A 258 5.45 -6.66 16.85
C GLY A 258 6.94 -6.50 16.73
N CYS A 259 7.59 -7.60 16.39
CA CYS A 259 8.99 -7.60 15.98
C CYS A 259 9.20 -8.52 14.79
N SER A 260 10.13 -8.14 13.92
CA SER A 260 10.71 -9.01 12.90
C SER A 260 12.05 -9.58 13.39
N LEU A 261 12.32 -10.83 13.05
CA LEU A 261 13.52 -11.58 13.42
C LEU A 261 14.20 -12.11 12.16
N GLY A 262 15.43 -11.68 11.90
CA GLY A 262 16.25 -12.13 10.77
C GLY A 262 17.26 -13.20 11.17
N LYS A 263 17.37 -14.27 10.38
CA LYS A 263 18.42 -15.30 10.50
C LYS A 263 18.67 -16.03 9.17
N GLY A 264 19.76 -15.69 8.49
CA GLY A 264 20.11 -16.21 7.18
C GLY A 264 18.95 -15.99 6.20
N MET A 265 18.47 -17.07 5.59
CA MET A 265 17.30 -17.05 4.70
C MET A 265 15.96 -16.82 5.43
N MET A 266 15.92 -16.93 6.75
CA MET A 266 14.67 -16.85 7.52
C MET A 266 14.38 -15.41 7.95
N LEU A 267 13.18 -14.94 7.66
CA LEU A 267 12.62 -13.72 8.24
C LEU A 267 11.27 -14.07 8.87
N THR A 268 11.12 -13.77 10.15
CA THR A 268 9.90 -14.07 10.92
C THR A 268 9.28 -12.81 11.46
N TYR A 269 7.98 -12.61 11.26
CA TYR A 269 7.20 -11.55 11.90
C TYR A 269 6.36 -12.12 13.04
N ILE A 270 6.42 -11.48 14.20
CA ILE A 270 5.58 -11.76 15.37
C ILE A 270 4.74 -10.51 15.63
N ASP A 271 3.49 -10.53 15.20
CA ASP A 271 2.61 -9.36 15.20
C ASP A 271 1.36 -9.57 16.06
N TRP A 272 1.12 -8.62 16.95
CA TRP A 272 -0.18 -8.40 17.56
C TRP A 272 -0.89 -7.27 16.82
N ILE A 273 -1.87 -7.63 15.99
CA ILE A 273 -2.74 -6.66 15.32
C ILE A 273 -4.02 -6.48 16.14
N ALA A 274 -4.36 -5.23 16.42
CA ALA A 274 -5.60 -4.83 17.05
C ALA A 274 -6.26 -3.72 16.24
N GLY A 275 -7.59 -3.74 16.14
CA GLY A 275 -8.32 -2.73 15.40
C GLY A 275 -9.76 -2.56 15.85
N LYS A 276 -10.34 -1.46 15.40
CA LYS A 276 -11.76 -1.11 15.59
C LYS A 276 -12.33 -0.69 14.26
N ASN A 277 -13.52 -1.20 13.91
CA ASN A 277 -14.13 -0.99 12.59
C ASN A 277 -13.15 -1.31 11.45
N MET A 278 -12.27 -2.29 11.63
CA MET A 278 -11.20 -2.62 10.70
C MET A 278 -11.37 -4.06 10.25
N TRP A 279 -11.66 -4.27 8.97
CA TRP A 279 -11.90 -5.60 8.38
C TRP A 279 -10.80 -6.60 8.75
N PHE A 280 -9.55 -6.20 8.60
CA PHE A 280 -8.36 -7.01 8.92
C PHE A 280 -8.02 -7.06 10.42
N ALA A 281 -8.90 -6.59 11.28
CA ALA A 281 -8.86 -6.89 12.70
C ALA A 281 -10.14 -7.59 13.18
N GLY A 282 -11.12 -7.85 12.31
CA GLY A 282 -12.40 -8.50 12.64
C GLY A 282 -13.63 -7.58 12.67
N GLY A 283 -13.57 -6.39 12.06
CA GLY A 283 -14.73 -5.51 11.86
C GLY A 283 -15.41 -5.70 10.49
N ASP A 284 -16.51 -4.97 10.24
CA ASP A 284 -17.36 -5.15 9.05
C ASP A 284 -16.87 -4.47 7.74
N GLY A 285 -15.80 -3.66 7.81
CA GLY A 285 -15.27 -2.92 6.66
C GLY A 285 -14.15 -1.95 7.08
N ILE A 286 -13.87 -0.93 6.25
CA ILE A 286 -12.93 0.15 6.57
C ILE A 286 -13.58 1.52 6.33
N GLY A 287 -13.60 2.36 7.36
CA GLY A 287 -14.38 3.59 7.39
C GLY A 287 -15.87 3.35 7.62
N LEU A 288 -16.28 2.14 7.99
CA LEU A 288 -17.67 1.72 8.06
C LEU A 288 -17.99 1.05 9.40
N ASP A 289 -19.25 1.15 9.79
CA ASP A 289 -19.82 0.49 10.96
C ASP A 289 -21.36 0.39 10.81
N PRO A 290 -21.85 -0.46 9.88
CA PRO A 290 -23.28 -0.56 9.60
C PRO A 290 -24.08 -1.21 10.75
N GLN A 291 -23.42 -2.02 11.59
CA GLN A 291 -24.05 -2.74 12.71
C GLN A 291 -23.95 -1.99 14.05
N GLY A 292 -23.23 -0.86 14.10
CA GLY A 292 -23.07 -0.04 15.29
C GLY A 292 -21.78 -0.33 16.08
N PRO A 293 -21.40 0.55 17.02
CA PRO A 293 -20.03 0.68 17.53
C PRO A 293 -19.30 -0.65 17.79
N SER A 294 -18.37 -1.00 16.90
CA SER A 294 -17.52 -2.17 17.09
C SER A 294 -16.62 -2.02 18.33
N ARG A 295 -16.34 -3.15 18.99
CA ARG A 295 -15.32 -3.24 20.03
C ARG A 295 -13.94 -3.30 19.38
N TRP A 296 -12.89 -3.19 20.19
CA TRP A 296 -11.57 -3.57 19.71
C TRP A 296 -11.51 -5.08 19.56
N HIS A 297 -11.00 -5.53 18.42
CA HIS A 297 -10.71 -6.92 18.12
C HIS A 297 -9.21 -7.05 17.90
N SER A 298 -8.65 -8.21 18.18
CA SER A 298 -7.21 -8.44 18.05
C SER A 298 -6.89 -9.89 17.73
N ARG A 299 -5.76 -10.09 17.05
CA ARG A 299 -5.21 -11.41 16.75
C ARG A 299 -3.69 -11.39 16.83
N LEU A 300 -3.12 -12.50 17.27
CA LEU A 300 -1.70 -12.77 17.17
C LEU A 300 -1.42 -13.45 15.82
N ASN A 301 -0.39 -12.98 15.13
CA ASN A 301 0.08 -13.51 13.86
C ASN A 301 1.56 -13.87 13.98
N LEU A 302 1.90 -15.07 13.51
CA LEU A 302 3.27 -15.51 13.34
C LEU A 302 3.44 -15.82 11.85
N ASN A 303 4.23 -15.01 11.14
CA ASN A 303 4.56 -15.25 9.74
C ASN A 303 6.04 -15.63 9.64
N ILE A 304 6.34 -16.76 8.99
CA ILE A 304 7.71 -17.24 8.80
C ILE A 304 7.95 -17.35 7.29
N GLY A 305 8.91 -16.58 6.79
CA GLY A 305 9.35 -16.60 5.40
C GLY A 305 10.77 -17.17 5.28
N PHE A 306 11.01 -17.88 4.18
CA PHE A 306 12.34 -18.34 3.77
C PHE A 306 12.65 -17.76 2.39
N TYR A 307 13.75 -17.02 2.28
CA TYR A 307 14.15 -16.25 1.09
C TYR A 307 15.52 -16.76 0.61
N PHE A 308 15.59 -17.14 -0.67
CA PHE A 308 16.74 -17.79 -1.31
C PHE A 308 17.32 -16.94 -2.42
#